data_AF-A0A0V0G5Q0-F1
#
_entry.id   AF-A0A0V0G5Q0-F1
#
_cell.length_a   1.000
_cell.length_b   1.000
_cell.length_c   1.000
_cell.angle_alpha   90.00
_cell.angle_beta   90.00
_cell.angle_gamma   90.00
#
_symmetry.space_group_name_H-M   'P 1'
#
loop_
_entity.id
_entity.type
_entity.pdbx_description
1 polymer ?
#
loop_
_entity_poly.entity_id
_entity_poly.type
_entity_poly.pdbx_seq_one_letter_code
_entity_poly.pdbx_strand_id
1 'polypeptide(L)'
;KKWMCFSTSSSLKSAYDSDGKTTVTMLNQEPNLGIMINTFSQAGFRLNNGMFVIGPMIIFPKTVLSWNVEGDNDISEKSLVLFPLLEPRLDILLIGYGHPNVDRSKFDQIVMNLRRRRKHLNIEILPTEKATTTYNFIAAEGRFVAAALIPPVEISFYEEDLALSKLKRKELYSLDD
;
A
#
# COMPACT_ATOMS: atom_id res chain seq x y z
N LYS A 1 35.11 43.32 -18.28
CA LYS A 1 34.43 43.00 -17.01
C LYS A 1 33.61 41.74 -17.24
N LYS A 2 34.12 40.59 -16.77
CA LYS A 2 33.62 39.23 -17.02
C LYS A 2 32.77 38.81 -15.82
N TRP A 3 31.57 38.31 -16.05
CA TRP A 3 30.84 37.51 -15.06
C TRP A 3 30.29 36.27 -15.77
N MET A 4 30.70 35.13 -15.25
CA MET A 4 30.46 33.78 -15.71
C MET A 4 29.49 33.17 -14.71
N CYS A 5 28.31 32.74 -15.15
CA CYS A 5 27.37 31.99 -14.31
C CYS A 5 27.79 30.52 -14.31
N PHE A 6 28.17 30.01 -13.14
CA PHE A 6 28.41 28.58 -12.92
C PHE A 6 27.09 27.92 -12.52
N SER A 7 26.58 27.04 -13.37
CA SER A 7 25.49 26.13 -13.02
C SER A 7 26.10 24.85 -12.45
N THR A 8 25.98 24.63 -11.15
CA THR A 8 26.38 23.37 -10.51
C THR A 8 25.30 22.31 -10.70
N SER A 9 25.43 21.48 -11.75
CA SER A 9 24.74 20.19 -11.80
C SER A 9 25.48 19.22 -10.87
N SER A 10 24.88 18.82 -9.74
CA SER A 10 25.45 17.76 -8.91
C SER A 10 25.23 16.40 -9.61
N SER A 11 26.09 16.11 -10.57
CA SER A 11 26.30 14.76 -11.09
C SER A 11 27.09 13.97 -10.04
N LEU A 12 26.40 13.26 -9.15
CA LEU A 12 27.05 12.20 -8.38
C LEU A 12 27.30 11.01 -9.31
N LYS A 13 28.47 11.00 -9.95
CA LYS A 13 28.96 9.85 -10.71
C LYS A 13 29.77 8.93 -9.79
N SER A 14 29.20 7.74 -9.59
CA SER A 14 29.80 6.42 -9.42
C SER A 14 31.00 6.27 -8.48
N ALA A 15 30.79 5.53 -7.40
CA ALA A 15 31.83 4.68 -6.83
C ALA A 15 31.24 3.32 -6.49
N TYR A 16 31.88 2.27 -7.02
CA TYR A 16 31.74 0.84 -6.69
C TYR A 16 30.78 0.05 -7.62
N ASP A 17 31.30 -0.42 -8.75
CA ASP A 17 30.83 -1.62 -9.46
C ASP A 17 31.61 -2.81 -8.89
N SER A 18 30.98 -3.55 -7.98
CA SER A 18 31.50 -4.84 -7.51
C SER A 18 30.37 -5.85 -7.69
N ASP A 19 30.65 -6.83 -8.53
CA ASP A 19 29.84 -8.00 -8.85
C ASP A 19 29.53 -8.79 -7.56
N GLY A 20 28.32 -8.58 -7.03
CA GLY A 20 27.90 -9.10 -5.72
C GLY A 20 27.07 -8.14 -4.87
N LYS A 21 26.74 -6.95 -5.37
CA LYS A 21 25.85 -6.01 -4.67
C LYS A 21 24.38 -6.41 -4.76
N THR A 22 23.76 -6.63 -3.62
CA THR A 22 22.31 -6.60 -3.48
C THR A 22 21.84 -5.16 -3.74
N THR A 23 21.21 -4.92 -4.90
CA THR A 23 20.56 -3.65 -5.19
C THR A 23 19.23 -3.59 -4.44
N VAL A 24 19.10 -2.62 -3.53
CA VAL A 24 17.81 -2.34 -2.87
C VAL A 24 17.04 -1.39 -3.77
N THR A 25 16.11 -1.93 -4.54
CA THR A 25 15.20 -1.12 -5.35
C THR A 25 14.00 -0.71 -4.51
N MET A 26 13.84 0.59 -4.28
CA MET A 26 12.65 1.14 -3.64
C MET A 26 11.49 1.14 -4.63
N LEU A 27 10.67 0.08 -4.61
CA LEU A 27 9.55 -0.16 -5.54
C LEU A 27 8.57 1.01 -5.65
N ASN A 28 8.45 1.81 -4.60
CA ASN A 28 7.48 2.90 -4.49
C ASN A 28 7.74 4.08 -5.45
N GLN A 29 8.97 4.28 -5.92
CA GLN A 29 9.40 5.50 -6.64
C GLN A 29 9.47 5.32 -8.17
N GLU A 30 9.19 4.13 -8.69
CA GLU A 30 9.20 3.86 -10.13
C GLU A 30 7.86 4.24 -10.75
N PRO A 31 7.81 5.25 -11.64
CA PRO A 31 6.56 5.75 -12.22
C PRO A 31 5.83 4.70 -13.09
N ASN A 32 6.52 3.61 -13.48
CA ASN A 32 5.95 2.53 -14.28
C ASN A 32 5.35 1.38 -13.47
N LEU A 33 5.53 1.32 -12.14
CA LEU A 33 5.05 0.20 -11.30
C LEU A 33 3.61 0.39 -10.76
N GLY A 34 2.95 1.47 -11.13
CA GLY A 34 1.56 1.76 -10.73
C GLY A 34 1.42 2.40 -9.35
N ILE A 35 0.17 2.50 -8.89
CA ILE A 35 -0.19 3.10 -7.61
C ILE A 35 0.16 2.13 -6.48
N MET A 36 0.99 2.60 -5.55
CA MET A 36 1.42 1.87 -4.35
C MET A 36 1.05 2.64 -3.09
N ILE A 37 1.01 1.91 -1.97
CA ILE A 37 0.74 2.47 -0.64
C ILE A 37 2.07 2.70 0.08
N ASN A 38 2.31 3.92 0.54
CA ASN A 38 3.55 4.31 1.24
C ASN A 38 3.39 4.13 2.74
N THR A 39 2.25 4.58 3.25
CA THR A 39 1.99 4.68 4.69
C THR A 39 0.49 4.63 4.90
N PHE A 40 0.07 4.16 6.06
CA PHE A 40 -1.31 4.22 6.50
C PHE A 40 -1.38 4.86 7.89
N SER A 41 -2.56 5.36 8.23
CA SER A 41 -2.92 5.82 9.56
C SER A 41 -4.34 5.37 9.88
N GLN A 42 -4.81 5.66 11.09
CA GLN A 42 -6.21 5.42 11.48
C GLN A 42 -7.20 6.19 10.60
N ALA A 43 -6.76 7.28 9.96
CA ALA A 43 -7.61 8.07 9.08
C ALA A 43 -7.64 7.55 7.64
N GLY A 44 -6.64 6.79 7.19
CA GLY A 44 -6.54 6.46 5.77
C GLY A 44 -5.16 6.06 5.27
N PHE A 45 -4.94 6.21 3.96
CA PHE A 45 -3.77 5.69 3.25
C PHE A 45 -3.09 6.77 2.43
N ARG A 46 -1.75 6.82 2.51
CA ARG A 46 -0.90 7.66 1.69
C ARG A 46 -0.32 6.85 0.54
N LEU A 47 -0.46 7.36 -0.68
CA LEU A 47 -0.03 6.70 -1.91
C LEU A 47 1.27 7.30 -2.45
N ASN A 48 1.93 6.58 -3.35
CA ASN A 48 3.22 6.96 -3.92
C ASN A 48 3.19 8.21 -4.80
N ASN A 49 2.03 8.50 -5.39
CA ASN A 49 1.78 9.70 -6.16
C ASN A 49 1.48 10.95 -5.30
N GLY A 50 1.61 10.86 -3.97
CA GLY A 50 1.37 11.96 -3.03
C GLY A 50 -0.09 12.13 -2.60
N MET A 51 -1.03 11.34 -3.15
CA MET A 51 -2.43 11.37 -2.71
C MET A 51 -2.60 10.77 -1.32
N PHE A 52 -3.52 11.35 -0.54
CA PHE A 52 -3.98 10.79 0.73
C PHE A 52 -5.47 10.46 0.65
N VAL A 53 -5.81 9.19 0.82
CA VAL A 53 -7.17 8.68 0.75
C VAL A 53 -7.68 8.50 2.16
N ILE A 54 -8.79 9.16 2.49
CA ILE A 54 -9.41 9.11 3.81
C ILE A 54 -10.44 7.97 3.84
N GLY A 55 -10.38 7.15 4.89
CA GLY A 55 -11.31 6.05 5.12
C GLY A 55 -11.01 4.78 4.31
N PRO A 56 -11.97 3.84 4.26
CA PRO A 56 -11.84 2.61 3.50
C PRO A 56 -11.73 2.84 2.00
N MET A 57 -10.91 2.03 1.34
CA MET A 57 -10.62 2.16 -0.08
C MET A 57 -10.46 0.82 -0.78
N ILE A 58 -10.73 0.82 -2.08
CA ILE A 58 -10.34 -0.25 -3.00
C ILE A 58 -9.24 0.31 -3.90
N ILE A 59 -8.12 -0.41 -3.99
CA ILE A 59 -6.95 -0.03 -4.78
C ILE A 59 -6.63 -1.08 -5.83
N PHE A 60 -6.27 -0.60 -7.01
CA PHE A 60 -5.72 -1.34 -8.14
C PHE A 60 -4.42 -0.67 -8.58
N PRO A 61 -3.56 -1.36 -9.35
CA PRO A 61 -2.30 -0.78 -9.83
C PRO A 61 -2.45 0.53 -10.62
N LYS A 62 -3.65 0.84 -11.14
CA LYS A 62 -3.90 2.04 -11.95
C LYS A 62 -4.97 2.97 -11.38
N THR A 63 -5.75 2.53 -10.39
CA THR A 63 -6.93 3.27 -9.92
C THR A 63 -7.17 3.06 -8.43
N VAL A 64 -7.80 4.04 -7.79
CA VAL A 64 -8.24 3.97 -6.40
C VAL A 64 -9.69 4.42 -6.32
N LEU A 65 -10.48 3.70 -5.55
CA LEU A 65 -11.90 3.96 -5.32
C LEU A 65 -12.14 4.09 -3.81
N SER A 66 -13.00 5.02 -3.41
CA SER A 66 -13.51 5.02 -2.04
C SER A 66 -14.43 3.81 -1.85
N TRP A 67 -14.29 3.12 -0.72
CA TRP A 67 -15.08 1.95 -0.40
C TRP A 67 -16.14 2.30 0.65
N ASN A 68 -17.40 2.14 0.29
CA ASN A 68 -18.52 2.47 1.17
C ASN A 68 -18.78 1.34 2.18
N VAL A 69 -17.89 1.24 3.17
CA VAL A 69 -18.05 0.42 4.37
C VAL A 69 -17.62 1.23 5.57
N GLU A 70 -18.29 1.08 6.71
CA GLU A 70 -17.89 1.80 7.95
C GLU A 70 -16.80 1.06 8.73
N GLY A 71 -16.78 -0.27 8.64
CA GLY A 71 -15.81 -1.12 9.33
C GLY A 71 -15.90 -2.59 8.94
N ASP A 72 -15.15 -3.44 9.63
CA ASP A 72 -15.00 -4.87 9.25
C ASP A 72 -16.33 -5.64 9.28
N ASN A 73 -17.25 -5.23 10.18
CA ASN A 73 -18.58 -5.81 10.31
C ASN A 73 -19.53 -5.41 9.18
N ASP A 74 -19.23 -4.38 8.40
CA ASP A 74 -20.04 -3.94 7.26
C ASP A 74 -19.60 -4.58 5.92
N ILE A 75 -18.49 -5.31 5.94
CA ILE A 75 -18.04 -6.08 4.76
C ILE A 75 -19.08 -7.15 4.44
N SER A 76 -19.60 -7.13 3.23
CA SER A 76 -20.64 -8.05 2.75
C SER A 76 -20.42 -8.38 1.27
N GLU A 77 -21.17 -9.34 0.75
CA GLU A 77 -21.14 -9.65 -0.69
C GLU A 77 -21.52 -8.45 -1.57
N LYS A 78 -22.40 -7.56 -1.07
CA LYS A 78 -22.83 -6.38 -1.81
C LYS A 78 -21.71 -5.36 -1.91
N SER A 79 -20.95 -5.15 -0.84
CA SER A 79 -19.83 -4.21 -0.85
C SER A 79 -18.63 -4.71 -1.66
N LEU A 80 -18.57 -6.01 -1.96
CA LEU A 80 -17.53 -6.65 -2.77
C LEU A 80 -18.00 -7.07 -4.18
N VAL A 81 -19.20 -6.65 -4.59
CA VAL A 81 -19.82 -7.08 -5.86
C VAL A 81 -19.04 -6.68 -7.11
N LEU A 82 -18.19 -5.64 -7.00
CA LEU A 82 -17.35 -5.16 -8.09
C LEU A 82 -16.39 -6.25 -8.58
N PHE A 83 -15.72 -6.97 -7.68
CA PHE A 83 -14.59 -7.82 -8.03
C PHE A 83 -14.94 -8.99 -8.97
N PRO A 84 -16.06 -9.72 -8.79
CA PRO A 84 -16.52 -10.72 -9.74
C PRO A 84 -16.81 -10.20 -11.15
N LEU A 85 -17.09 -8.90 -11.30
CA LEU A 85 -17.53 -8.27 -12.54
C LEU A 85 -16.38 -7.65 -13.36
N LEU A 86 -15.18 -7.55 -12.78
CA LEU A 86 -14.03 -6.95 -13.44
C LEU A 86 -13.50 -7.82 -14.59
N GLU A 87 -13.08 -7.15 -15.67
CA GLU A 87 -12.26 -7.69 -16.75
C GLU A 87 -11.06 -6.74 -16.99
N PRO A 88 -9.82 -7.24 -17.06
CA PRO A 88 -9.42 -8.65 -16.93
C PRO A 88 -9.63 -9.18 -15.50
N ARG A 89 -9.63 -10.51 -15.36
CA ARG A 89 -9.78 -11.18 -14.07
C ARG A 89 -8.63 -10.83 -13.13
N LEU A 90 -8.96 -10.68 -11.85
CA LEU A 90 -7.96 -10.57 -10.80
C LEU A 90 -7.30 -11.92 -10.55
N ASP A 91 -5.98 -11.92 -10.47
CA ASP A 91 -5.20 -13.06 -10.03
C ASP A 91 -5.38 -13.28 -8.52
N ILE A 92 -5.40 -12.18 -7.75
CA ILE A 92 -5.50 -12.14 -6.30
C ILE A 92 -6.33 -10.92 -5.87
N LEU A 93 -7.29 -11.14 -4.98
CA LEU A 93 -8.03 -10.11 -4.25
C LEU A 93 -7.62 -10.14 -2.78
N LEU A 94 -7.11 -9.03 -2.26
CA LEU A 94 -6.79 -8.85 -0.85
C LEU A 94 -7.93 -8.13 -0.14
N ILE A 95 -8.35 -8.63 1.01
CA ILE A 95 -9.30 -7.96 1.91
C ILE A 95 -8.55 -7.65 3.21
N GLY A 96 -8.26 -6.36 3.40
CA GLY A 96 -7.58 -5.81 4.57
C GLY A 96 -8.57 -5.38 5.64
N TYR A 97 -8.56 -6.04 6.78
CA TYR A 97 -9.39 -5.67 7.93
C TYR A 97 -8.60 -4.83 8.95
N GLY A 98 -9.29 -3.88 9.57
CA GLY A 98 -8.70 -2.86 10.43
C GLY A 98 -8.63 -3.21 11.91
N HIS A 99 -9.53 -4.07 12.41
CA HIS A 99 -9.56 -4.49 13.82
C HIS A 99 -8.68 -5.71 14.09
N PRO A 100 -8.09 -5.82 15.31
CA PRO A 100 -7.29 -6.99 15.68
C PRO A 100 -8.12 -8.27 15.78
N ASN A 101 -9.41 -8.14 16.15
CA ASN A 101 -10.34 -9.25 16.27
C ASN A 101 -11.39 -9.18 15.18
N VAL A 102 -11.53 -10.27 14.42
CA VAL A 102 -12.49 -10.37 13.33
C VAL A 102 -13.27 -11.67 13.39
N ASP A 103 -14.52 -11.63 12.97
CA ASP A 103 -15.34 -12.82 12.78
C ASP A 103 -14.87 -13.59 11.54
N ARG A 104 -14.04 -14.61 11.79
CA ARG A 104 -13.51 -15.51 10.75
C ARG A 104 -14.62 -16.26 10.02
N SER A 105 -15.67 -16.69 10.71
CA SER A 105 -16.76 -17.44 10.10
C SER A 105 -17.50 -16.59 9.07
N LYS A 106 -17.76 -15.32 9.39
CA LYS A 106 -18.34 -14.36 8.46
C LYS A 106 -17.48 -14.21 7.20
N PHE A 107 -16.18 -14.05 7.37
CA PHE A 107 -15.24 -13.92 6.26
C PHE A 107 -15.17 -15.16 5.37
N ASP A 108 -15.16 -16.36 5.96
CA ASP A 108 -15.19 -17.62 5.21
C ASP A 108 -16.44 -17.72 4.33
N GLN A 109 -17.60 -17.33 4.86
CA GLN A 109 -18.85 -17.28 4.08
C GLN A 109 -18.76 -16.32 2.90
N ILE A 110 -18.21 -15.11 3.12
CA ILE A 110 -18.00 -14.11 2.06
C ILE A 110 -17.11 -14.68 0.95
N VAL A 111 -15.99 -15.32 1.32
CA VAL A 111 -15.06 -15.93 0.36
C VAL A 111 -15.75 -17.03 -0.43
N MET A 112 -16.49 -17.93 0.23
CA MET A 112 -17.25 -18.98 -0.44
C MET A 112 -18.26 -18.39 -1.44
N ASN A 113 -18.99 -17.35 -1.05
CA ASN A 113 -20.02 -16.75 -1.88
C ASN A 113 -19.42 -16.04 -3.10
N LEU A 114 -18.30 -15.32 -2.94
CA LEU A 114 -17.58 -14.71 -4.05
C LEU A 114 -17.00 -15.75 -5.02
N ARG A 115 -16.43 -16.84 -4.51
CA ARG A 115 -15.92 -17.95 -5.35
C ARG A 115 -17.03 -18.66 -6.12
N ARG A 116 -18.26 -18.73 -5.59
CA ARG A 116 -19.42 -19.23 -6.34
C ARG A 116 -19.81 -18.32 -7.49
N ARG A 117 -19.72 -16.99 -7.31
CA ARG A 117 -20.03 -16.00 -8.36
C ARG A 117 -18.96 -15.93 -9.43
N ARG A 118 -17.69 -16.10 -9.08
CA ARG A 118 -16.56 -16.09 -10.02
C ARG A 118 -15.56 -17.21 -9.69
N LYS A 119 -15.56 -18.25 -10.52
CA LYS A 119 -14.60 -19.35 -10.39
C LYS A 119 -13.16 -18.83 -10.58
N HIS A 120 -12.24 -19.34 -9.77
CA HIS A 120 -10.80 -18.99 -9.77
C HIS A 120 -10.45 -17.59 -9.24
N LEU A 121 -11.34 -16.91 -8.52
CA LEU A 121 -10.97 -15.71 -7.77
C LEU A 121 -10.23 -16.12 -6.48
N ASN A 122 -8.92 -15.90 -6.43
CA ASN A 122 -8.13 -16.11 -5.22
C ASN A 122 -8.35 -14.92 -4.28
N ILE A 123 -8.75 -15.20 -3.05
CA ILE A 123 -9.08 -14.18 -2.06
C ILE A 123 -8.24 -14.47 -0.81
N GLU A 124 -7.53 -13.46 -0.32
CA GLU A 124 -6.82 -13.50 0.95
C GLU A 124 -7.35 -12.42 1.89
N ILE A 125 -7.57 -12.81 3.15
CA ILE A 125 -8.07 -11.90 4.19
C ILE A 125 -6.96 -11.73 5.22
N LEU A 126 -6.43 -10.52 5.30
CA LEU A 126 -5.24 -10.20 6.08
C LEU A 126 -5.50 -8.93 6.91
N PRO A 127 -4.77 -8.72 8.02
CA PRO A 127 -4.70 -7.41 8.65
C PRO A 127 -4.24 -6.36 7.64
N THR A 128 -4.75 -5.13 7.75
CA THR A 128 -4.43 -4.04 6.80
C THR A 128 -2.95 -3.82 6.59
N GLU A 129 -2.11 -3.96 7.64
CA GLU A 129 -0.65 -3.81 7.53
C GLU A 129 -0.02 -4.85 6.59
N LYS A 130 -0.46 -6.10 6.72
CA LYS A 130 -0.01 -7.21 5.86
C LYS A 130 -0.59 -7.09 4.46
N ALA A 131 -1.88 -6.80 4.35
CA ALA A 131 -2.56 -6.63 3.07
C ALA A 131 -1.91 -5.53 2.22
N THR A 132 -1.52 -4.42 2.85
CA THR A 132 -0.82 -3.29 2.21
C THR A 132 0.52 -3.73 1.62
N THR A 133 1.31 -4.46 2.40
CA THR A 133 2.62 -4.97 1.97
C THR A 133 2.48 -5.98 0.83
N THR A 134 1.56 -6.95 0.97
CA THR A 134 1.28 -7.96 -0.05
C THR A 134 0.78 -7.32 -1.35
N TYR A 135 -0.10 -6.32 -1.25
CA TYR A 135 -0.58 -5.56 -2.42
C TYR A 135 0.59 -4.93 -3.18
N ASN A 136 1.45 -4.19 -2.50
CA ASN A 136 2.60 -3.52 -3.13
C ASN A 136 3.52 -4.52 -3.83
N PHE A 137 3.78 -5.67 -3.21
CA PHE A 137 4.62 -6.72 -3.78
C PHE A 137 4.02 -7.29 -5.08
N ILE A 138 2.75 -7.70 -5.05
CA ILE A 138 2.08 -8.29 -6.23
C ILE A 138 1.89 -7.23 -7.33
N ALA A 139 1.57 -5.99 -6.96
CA ALA A 139 1.45 -4.88 -7.91
C ALA A 139 2.79 -4.61 -8.61
N ALA A 140 3.92 -4.64 -7.88
CA ALA A 140 5.25 -4.52 -8.44
C ALA A 140 5.65 -5.68 -9.36
N GLU A 141 5.10 -6.89 -9.14
CA GLU A 141 5.25 -8.04 -10.04
C GLU A 141 4.53 -7.83 -11.40
N GLY A 142 3.68 -6.81 -11.51
CA GLY A 142 2.91 -6.52 -12.71
C GLY A 142 1.67 -7.40 -12.89
N ARG A 143 1.21 -8.07 -11.83
CA ARG A 143 0.04 -8.95 -11.84
C ARG A 143 -1.27 -8.19 -11.61
N PHE A 144 -2.39 -8.80 -11.99
CA PHE A 144 -3.72 -8.21 -11.78
C PHE A 144 -4.17 -8.42 -10.34
N VAL A 145 -3.81 -7.48 -9.47
CA VAL A 145 -4.19 -7.49 -8.06
C VAL A 145 -5.20 -6.38 -7.75
N ALA A 146 -6.04 -6.62 -6.75
CA ALA A 146 -6.82 -5.59 -6.10
C ALA A 146 -6.77 -5.76 -4.58
N ALA A 147 -6.86 -4.66 -3.84
CA ALA A 147 -7.02 -4.71 -2.39
C ALA A 147 -8.19 -3.84 -1.93
N ALA A 148 -9.09 -4.40 -1.13
CA ALA A 148 -10.12 -3.67 -0.39
C ALA A 148 -9.63 -3.51 1.05
N LEU A 149 -9.33 -2.29 1.47
CA LEU A 149 -8.62 -2.00 2.72
C LEU A 149 -9.44 -1.07 3.61
N ILE A 150 -9.52 -1.43 4.89
CA ILE A 150 -10.05 -0.56 5.96
C ILE A 150 -8.85 -0.02 6.76
N PRO A 151 -8.78 1.29 7.06
CA PRO A 151 -7.73 1.83 7.91
C PRO A 151 -7.68 1.11 9.25
N PRO A 152 -6.50 0.77 9.77
CA PRO A 152 -6.39 0.05 11.04
C PRO A 152 -6.86 0.95 12.19
N VAL A 153 -7.55 0.36 13.16
CA VAL A 153 -8.04 1.09 14.34
C VAL A 153 -6.90 1.34 15.32
N GLU A 154 -5.91 0.46 15.34
CA GLU A 154 -4.72 0.57 16.17
C GLU A 154 -3.49 0.45 15.27
N ILE A 155 -2.49 1.30 15.49
CA ILE A 155 -1.20 1.23 14.78
C ILE A 155 -0.18 0.71 15.80
N SER A 156 0.37 -0.49 15.57
CA SER A 156 1.48 -0.96 16.40
C SER A 156 2.77 -0.31 15.91
N PHE A 157 3.26 0.68 16.66
CA PHE A 157 4.60 1.21 16.44
C PHE A 157 5.62 0.23 17.02
N TYR A 158 6.52 -0.31 16.21
CA TYR A 158 7.69 -1.00 16.73
C TYR A 158 8.61 0.02 17.40
N GLU A 159 9.32 -0.38 18.47
CA GLU A 159 10.18 0.55 19.22
C GLU A 159 11.27 1.21 18.34
N GLU A 160 11.73 0.50 17.31
CA GLU A 160 12.70 1.00 16.33
C GLU A 160 12.16 2.20 15.53
N ASP A 161 10.88 2.16 15.10
CA ASP A 161 10.24 3.25 14.36
C ASP A 161 10.11 4.51 15.22
N LEU A 162 9.83 4.32 16.51
CA LEU A 162 9.73 5.39 17.48
C LEU A 162 11.10 6.04 17.73
N ALA A 163 12.16 5.23 17.83
CA ALA A 163 13.53 5.71 18.00
C ALA A 163 14.00 6.51 16.77
N LEU A 164 13.75 6.00 15.57
CA LEU A 164 14.08 6.69 14.30
C LEU A 164 13.32 8.01 14.15
N SER A 165 12.03 8.04 14.48
CA SER A 165 11.22 9.25 14.44
C SER A 165 11.73 10.32 15.42
N LYS A 166 12.17 9.89 16.62
CA LYS A 166 12.78 10.78 17.62
C LYS A 166 14.12 11.34 17.13
N LEU A 167 14.97 10.53 16.50
CA LEU A 167 16.26 10.95 15.94
C LEU A 167 16.07 11.95 14.79
N LYS A 168 15.21 11.63 13.82
CA LYS A 168 14.91 12.53 12.68
C LYS A 168 14.35 13.88 13.15
N ARG A 169 13.49 13.86 14.16
CA ARG A 169 12.96 15.08 14.77
C ARG A 169 14.08 15.89 15.44
N LYS A 170 15.02 15.23 16.13
CA LYS A 170 16.17 15.90 16.77
C LYS A 170 17.11 16.53 15.74
N GLU A 171 17.38 15.83 14.63
CA GLU A 171 18.21 16.35 13.54
C GLU A 171 17.60 17.62 12.91
N LEU A 172 16.29 17.64 12.67
CA LEU A 172 15.58 18.82 12.16
C LEU A 172 15.78 20.05 13.03
N TYR A 173 15.76 19.91 14.36
CA TYR A 173 15.98 21.02 15.29
C TYR A 173 17.45 21.41 15.47
N SER A 174 18.39 20.58 15.03
CA SER A 174 19.83 20.86 15.14
C SER A 174 20.46 21.45 13.88
N LEU A 175 19.68 21.60 12.80
CA LEU A 175 20.14 22.16 11.52
C LEU A 175 19.85 23.67 11.38
N ASP A 176 19.23 24.27 12.39
CA ASP A 176 18.85 25.70 12.42
C ASP A 176 19.86 26.57 13.23
N ASP A 177 21.02 26.02 13.63
CA ASP A 177 22.17 26.73 14.24
C ASP A 177 23.40 26.69 13.31
#